data_AF-A0AAE9L5H3-F1
#
_entry.id   AF-A0AAE9L5H3-F1
#
_cell.length_a   1.000
_cell.length_b   1.000
_cell.length_c   1.000
_cell.angle_alpha   90.00
_cell.angle_beta   90.00
_cell.angle_gamma   90.00
#
_symmetry.space_group_name_H-M   'P 1'
#
loop_
_entity.id
_entity.type
_entity.pdbx_description
1 polymer ?
#
loop_
_entity_poly.entity_id
_entity_poly.type
_entity_poly.pdbx_seq_one_letter_code
_entity_poly.pdbx_strand_id
1 'polypeptide(L)'
;MPKQKQVLEDNESAAGEEWTEDELRASVIAYLEMQQLNRDGAQFTKKKYYEALSDKFGRSVKSFEYRMQNISYVMALMGRDWLSGLKPAKNVGANVAAQIEKLVAEVEGKPVIPLVAFEIEVRDDVKRKQLPLPQGSQVPKPITVSVTQYQRDPSVKAWVLKKANGTCECCGQPAPFRGTDGFPYLEVHHVRKLAEKGPDTTANTVAVCPDCHRELHFGERAKELAETLYVKIARLQREAVVKA
;
A
#
# COMPACT_ATOMS: atom_id res chain seq x y z
N MET A 1 -26.87 -1.34 -61.84
CA MET A 1 -27.70 -0.56 -60.87
C MET A 1 -28.91 -1.39 -60.50
N PRO A 2 -29.51 -1.24 -59.31
CA PRO A 2 -29.02 -1.24 -57.91
C PRO A 2 -29.65 -2.45 -57.15
N LYS A 3 -29.34 -2.86 -55.92
CA LYS A 3 -28.40 -2.50 -54.85
C LYS A 3 -28.35 -3.77 -53.95
N GLN A 4 -27.16 -4.35 -53.77
CA GLN A 4 -26.92 -5.31 -52.70
C GLN A 4 -27.03 -4.57 -51.36
N LYS A 5 -27.89 -5.05 -50.46
CA LYS A 5 -27.97 -4.55 -49.09
C LYS A 5 -26.85 -5.23 -48.30
N GLN A 6 -25.79 -4.48 -48.06
CA GLN A 6 -24.75 -4.75 -47.08
C GLN A 6 -25.42 -5.05 -45.73
N VAL A 7 -25.13 -6.23 -45.18
CA VAL A 7 -25.33 -6.54 -43.78
C VAL A 7 -24.27 -5.74 -43.03
N LEU A 8 -24.70 -4.68 -42.35
CA LEU A 8 -23.88 -3.97 -41.37
C LEU A 8 -23.91 -4.82 -40.10
N GLU A 9 -22.84 -5.58 -39.89
CA GLU A 9 -22.48 -6.10 -38.58
C GLU A 9 -21.88 -4.94 -37.80
N ASP A 10 -22.74 -4.20 -37.11
CA ASP A 10 -22.34 -3.29 -36.05
C ASP A 10 -22.83 -3.84 -34.71
N ASN A 11 -21.91 -3.77 -33.75
CA ASN A 11 -22.15 -3.66 -32.33
C ASN A 11 -22.17 -4.95 -31.50
N GLU A 12 -21.05 -5.70 -31.52
CA GLU A 12 -20.60 -6.40 -30.31
C GLU A 12 -20.08 -5.36 -29.31
N SER A 13 -20.94 -5.04 -28.35
CA SER A 13 -20.60 -4.26 -27.17
C SER A 13 -19.38 -4.88 -26.47
N ALA A 14 -18.31 -4.09 -26.31
CA ALA A 14 -17.13 -4.41 -25.52
C ALA A 14 -17.48 -4.78 -24.07
N ALA A 15 -17.81 -6.05 -23.85
CA ALA A 15 -17.75 -6.69 -22.55
C ALA A 15 -16.26 -6.70 -22.14
N GLY A 16 -15.95 -6.08 -21.00
CA GLY A 16 -14.59 -5.73 -20.62
C GLY A 16 -13.62 -6.91 -20.64
N GLU A 17 -12.66 -6.87 -21.57
CA GLU A 17 -11.57 -7.84 -21.66
C GLU A 17 -10.83 -7.97 -20.32
N GLU A 18 -10.59 -9.21 -19.89
CA GLU A 18 -9.77 -9.51 -18.71
C GLU A 18 -8.37 -8.89 -18.85
N TRP A 19 -7.80 -8.45 -17.72
CA TRP A 19 -6.45 -7.86 -17.71
C TRP A 19 -5.41 -8.96 -17.85
N THR A 20 -4.50 -8.79 -18.81
CA THR A 20 -3.39 -9.72 -19.02
C THR A 20 -2.27 -9.49 -17.99
N GLU A 21 -1.41 -10.51 -17.78
CA GLU A 21 -0.25 -10.36 -16.90
C GLU A 21 0.68 -9.22 -17.36
N ASP A 22 0.90 -9.06 -18.67
CA ASP A 22 1.75 -8.02 -19.23
C ASP A 22 1.22 -6.60 -18.97
N GLU A 23 -0.09 -6.41 -19.09
CA GLU A 23 -0.74 -5.14 -18.76
C GLU A 23 -0.62 -4.81 -17.28
N LEU A 24 -0.83 -5.81 -16.40
CA LEU A 24 -0.69 -5.65 -14.96
C LEU A 24 0.76 -5.35 -14.57
N ARG A 25 1.73 -6.09 -15.15
CA ARG A 25 3.16 -5.90 -14.90
C ARG A 25 3.62 -4.50 -15.33
N ALA A 26 3.24 -4.06 -16.53
CA ALA A 26 3.56 -2.71 -17.01
C ALA A 26 2.93 -1.62 -16.13
N SER A 27 1.69 -1.82 -15.67
CA SER A 27 1.01 -0.90 -14.76
C SER A 27 1.71 -0.82 -13.41
N VAL A 28 2.15 -1.95 -12.84
CA VAL A 28 2.89 -2.01 -11.58
C VAL A 28 4.25 -1.32 -11.70
N ILE A 29 4.99 -1.57 -12.78
CA ILE A 29 6.28 -0.90 -13.04
C ILE A 29 6.10 0.62 -13.10
N ALA A 30 5.14 1.10 -13.92
CA ALA A 30 4.84 2.52 -14.03
C ALA A 30 4.42 3.14 -12.69
N TYR A 31 3.64 2.41 -11.88
CA TYR A 31 3.24 2.87 -10.55
C TYR A 31 4.44 3.04 -9.62
N LEU A 32 5.33 2.03 -9.57
CA LEU A 32 6.51 2.05 -8.69
C LEU A 32 7.53 3.10 -9.15
N GLU A 33 7.67 3.33 -10.45
CA GLU A 33 8.49 4.42 -11.01
C GLU A 33 7.95 5.80 -10.58
N MET A 34 6.66 6.05 -10.77
CA MET A 34 6.02 7.28 -10.27
C MET A 34 6.17 7.43 -8.75
N GLN A 35 6.11 6.32 -8.00
CA GLN A 35 6.30 6.34 -6.55
C GLN A 35 7.74 6.71 -6.18
N GLN A 36 8.73 6.20 -6.92
CA GLN A 36 10.13 6.55 -6.73
C GLN A 36 10.36 8.04 -7.06
N LEU A 37 9.89 8.53 -8.21
CA LEU A 37 9.98 9.94 -8.58
C LEU A 37 9.32 10.86 -7.54
N ASN A 38 8.15 10.48 -7.02
CA ASN A 38 7.47 11.22 -5.96
C ASN A 38 8.31 11.29 -4.68
N ARG A 39 9.01 10.20 -4.32
CA ARG A 39 9.90 10.16 -3.15
C ARG A 39 11.15 11.01 -3.37
N ASP A 40 11.68 11.02 -4.59
CA ASP A 40 12.83 11.83 -4.97
C ASP A 40 12.47 13.31 -5.19
N GLY A 41 11.21 13.69 -4.98
CA GLY A 41 10.68 15.03 -5.23
C GLY A 41 10.82 15.49 -6.68
N ALA A 42 11.02 14.55 -7.61
CA ALA A 42 11.05 14.82 -9.03
C ALA A 42 9.64 15.12 -9.53
N GLN A 43 9.54 16.05 -10.48
CA GLN A 43 8.26 16.34 -11.12
C GLN A 43 7.94 15.28 -12.17
N PHE A 44 6.70 14.80 -12.18
CA PHE A 44 6.18 13.91 -13.20
C PHE A 44 4.68 14.15 -13.42
N THR A 45 4.19 13.78 -14.60
CA THR A 45 2.77 13.91 -14.94
C THR A 45 2.16 12.51 -15.04
N LYS A 46 1.30 12.15 -14.09
CA LYS A 46 0.61 10.84 -14.06
C LYS A 46 -0.05 10.49 -15.40
N LYS A 47 -0.72 11.45 -16.03
CA LYS A 47 -1.42 11.27 -17.31
C LYS A 47 -0.50 10.73 -18.43
N LYS A 48 0.77 11.15 -18.48
CA LYS A 48 1.73 10.67 -19.48
C LYS A 48 2.00 9.17 -19.38
N TYR A 49 2.04 8.63 -18.16
CA TYR A 49 2.17 7.18 -17.95
C TYR A 49 0.93 6.43 -18.44
N TYR A 50 -0.25 7.01 -18.24
CA TYR A 50 -1.51 6.37 -18.64
C TYR A 50 -1.68 6.39 -20.16
N GLU A 51 -1.28 7.49 -20.80
CA GLU A 51 -1.23 7.64 -22.27
C GLU A 51 -0.24 6.62 -22.87
N ALA A 52 0.98 6.53 -22.34
CA ALA A 52 1.96 5.57 -22.83
C ALA A 52 1.50 4.10 -22.69
N LEU A 53 0.82 3.75 -21.58
CA LEU A 53 0.24 2.42 -21.40
C LEU A 53 -0.96 2.20 -22.33
N SER A 54 -1.79 3.23 -22.53
CA SER A 54 -2.93 3.22 -23.45
C SER A 54 -2.47 2.95 -24.88
N ASP A 55 -1.46 3.67 -25.35
CA ASP A 55 -0.87 3.51 -26.68
C ASP A 55 -0.27 2.11 -26.87
N LYS A 56 0.31 1.53 -25.81
CA LYS A 56 0.95 0.21 -25.87
C LYS A 56 -0.06 -0.95 -25.92
N PHE A 57 -1.16 -0.86 -25.17
CA PHE A 57 -2.06 -2.00 -24.93
C PHE A 57 -3.48 -1.80 -25.46
N GLY A 58 -3.80 -0.64 -26.04
CA GLY A 58 -5.10 -0.38 -26.69
C GLY A 58 -6.28 -0.11 -25.74
N ARG A 59 -6.09 -0.21 -24.42
CA ARG A 59 -7.11 0.21 -23.44
C ARG A 59 -7.15 1.73 -23.28
N SER A 60 -8.28 2.26 -22.82
CA SER A 60 -8.42 3.70 -22.57
C SER A 60 -7.48 4.21 -21.46
N VAL A 61 -7.04 5.46 -21.56
CA VAL A 61 -6.30 6.19 -20.51
C VAL A 61 -7.00 6.12 -19.15
N LYS A 62 -8.34 6.22 -19.14
CA LYS A 62 -9.15 6.15 -17.92
C LYS A 62 -9.07 4.75 -17.26
N SER A 63 -8.97 3.69 -18.05
CA SER A 63 -8.80 2.33 -17.55
C SER A 63 -7.47 2.17 -16.82
N PHE A 64 -6.39 2.76 -17.34
CA PHE A 64 -5.08 2.75 -16.68
C PHE A 64 -5.05 3.63 -15.43
N GLU A 65 -5.70 4.80 -15.44
CA GLU A 65 -5.86 5.60 -14.22
C GLU A 65 -6.56 4.81 -13.10
N TYR A 66 -7.66 4.13 -13.44
CA TYR A 66 -8.38 3.30 -12.48
C TYR A 66 -7.55 2.11 -12.00
N ARG A 67 -6.76 1.49 -12.90
CA ARG A 67 -5.81 0.44 -12.55
C ARG A 67 -4.77 0.94 -11.54
N MET A 68 -4.27 2.17 -11.69
CA MET A 68 -3.37 2.75 -10.68
C MET A 68 -4.05 2.94 -9.31
N GLN A 69 -5.35 3.28 -9.29
CA GLN A 69 -6.13 3.35 -8.04
C GLN A 69 -6.33 1.96 -7.42
N ASN A 70 -6.50 0.90 -8.21
CA ASN A 70 -6.51 -0.46 -7.71
C ASN A 70 -5.14 -0.88 -7.14
N ILE A 71 -4.04 -0.49 -7.79
CA ILE A 71 -2.69 -0.73 -7.26
C ILE A 71 -2.51 0.02 -5.93
N SER A 72 -2.98 1.27 -5.82
CA SER A 72 -3.01 1.98 -4.53
C SER A 72 -3.78 1.23 -3.44
N TYR A 73 -4.86 0.52 -3.79
CA TYR A 73 -5.60 -0.30 -2.84
C TYR A 73 -4.81 -1.53 -2.39
N VAL A 74 -4.14 -2.22 -3.31
CA VAL A 74 -3.23 -3.32 -2.98
C VAL A 74 -2.10 -2.86 -2.06
N MET A 75 -1.47 -1.71 -2.38
CA MET A 75 -0.43 -1.11 -1.54
C MET A 75 -0.93 -0.79 -0.12
N ALA A 76 -2.16 -0.27 0.01
CA ALA A 76 -2.77 0.01 1.31
C ALA A 76 -3.05 -1.26 2.12
N LEU A 77 -3.53 -2.35 1.48
CA LEU A 77 -3.70 -3.65 2.13
C LEU A 77 -2.37 -4.25 2.60
N MET A 78 -1.29 -4.00 1.86
CA MET A 78 0.09 -4.35 2.27
C MET A 78 0.65 -3.43 3.38
N GLY A 79 -0.11 -2.43 3.86
CA GLY A 79 0.30 -1.46 4.88
C GLY A 79 1.34 -0.44 4.40
N ARG A 80 1.48 -0.28 3.08
CA ARG A 80 2.43 0.64 2.41
C ARG A 80 1.74 1.95 2.03
N ASP A 81 2.55 2.97 1.77
CA ASP A 81 2.01 4.22 1.25
C ASP A 81 1.66 4.09 -0.23
N TRP A 82 0.72 4.92 -0.66
CA TRP A 82 0.22 4.98 -2.04
C TRP A 82 0.37 6.40 -2.59
N LEU A 83 0.40 6.56 -3.92
CA LEU A 83 0.63 7.85 -4.58
C LEU A 83 -0.48 8.88 -4.33
N SER A 84 -0.12 10.11 -3.94
CA SER A 84 -1.12 11.19 -3.76
C SER A 84 -1.90 11.47 -5.04
N GLY A 85 -3.21 11.69 -4.92
CA GLY A 85 -4.14 11.82 -6.04
C GLY A 85 -4.62 10.50 -6.66
N LEU A 86 -4.09 9.34 -6.23
CA LEU A 86 -4.57 8.01 -6.65
C LEU A 86 -5.19 7.28 -5.47
N LYS A 87 -6.37 7.76 -5.03
CA LYS A 87 -7.08 7.19 -3.89
C LYS A 87 -7.35 5.68 -4.13
N PRO A 88 -7.07 4.80 -3.15
CA PRO A 88 -7.37 3.37 -3.23
C PRO A 88 -8.79 3.06 -3.71
N ALA A 89 -8.91 2.37 -4.84
CA ALA A 89 -10.18 1.88 -5.37
C ALA A 89 -10.34 0.38 -5.11
N LYS A 90 -11.40 0.00 -4.37
CA LYS A 90 -11.65 -1.37 -3.90
C LYS A 90 -12.19 -2.32 -4.98
N ASN A 91 -12.54 -1.81 -6.16
CA ASN A 91 -13.11 -2.58 -7.26
C ASN A 91 -12.01 -3.38 -7.98
N VAL A 92 -11.47 -4.38 -7.29
CA VAL A 92 -10.50 -5.34 -7.81
C VAL A 92 -10.78 -6.68 -7.14
N GLY A 93 -10.95 -7.74 -7.92
CA GLY A 93 -11.18 -9.08 -7.38
C GLY A 93 -9.92 -9.67 -6.75
N ALA A 94 -10.07 -10.65 -5.85
CA ALA A 94 -8.98 -11.29 -5.12
C ALA A 94 -7.87 -11.81 -6.05
N ASN A 95 -8.23 -12.44 -7.18
CA ASN A 95 -7.28 -12.96 -8.16
C ASN A 95 -6.37 -11.87 -8.74
N VAL A 96 -6.94 -10.76 -9.21
CA VAL A 96 -6.16 -9.66 -9.80
C VAL A 96 -5.33 -8.96 -8.74
N ALA A 97 -5.86 -8.83 -7.52
CA ALA A 97 -5.13 -8.23 -6.41
C ALA A 97 -3.92 -9.09 -5.98
N ALA A 98 -4.05 -10.42 -5.94
CA ALA A 98 -2.93 -11.34 -5.75
C ALA A 98 -1.88 -11.23 -6.85
N GLN A 99 -2.29 -11.08 -8.12
CA GLN A 99 -1.35 -10.87 -9.22
C GLN A 99 -0.58 -9.56 -9.06
N ILE A 100 -1.26 -8.48 -8.67
CA ILE A 100 -0.59 -7.19 -8.39
C ILE A 100 0.38 -7.32 -7.21
N GLU A 101 -0.01 -7.96 -6.11
CA GLU A 101 0.87 -8.21 -4.94
C GLU A 101 2.14 -8.98 -5.35
N LYS A 102 1.97 -10.05 -6.15
CA LYS A 102 3.07 -10.84 -6.70
C LYS A 102 4.01 -9.98 -7.57
N LEU A 103 3.45 -9.21 -8.49
CA LEU A 103 4.21 -8.35 -9.41
C LEU A 103 4.97 -7.25 -8.65
N VAL A 104 4.38 -6.66 -7.61
CA VAL A 104 5.07 -5.67 -6.77
C VAL A 104 6.28 -6.30 -6.08
N ALA A 105 6.12 -7.51 -5.53
CA ALA A 105 7.22 -8.22 -4.88
C ALA A 105 8.33 -8.59 -5.89
N GLU A 106 7.96 -9.09 -7.07
CA GLU A 106 8.92 -9.41 -8.15
C GLU A 106 9.73 -8.20 -8.60
N VAL A 107 9.07 -7.06 -8.87
CA VAL A 107 9.75 -5.83 -9.32
C VAL A 107 10.70 -5.29 -8.24
N GLU A 108 10.37 -5.47 -6.96
CA GLU A 108 11.24 -5.07 -5.85
C GLU A 108 12.30 -6.11 -5.46
N GLY A 109 12.31 -7.29 -6.11
CA GLY A 109 13.20 -8.40 -5.75
C GLY A 109 12.94 -8.96 -4.34
N LYS A 110 11.68 -8.91 -3.89
CA LYS A 110 11.26 -9.34 -2.55
C LYS A 110 10.41 -10.61 -2.61
N PRO A 111 10.40 -11.41 -1.53
CA PRO A 111 9.51 -12.56 -1.43
C PRO A 111 8.04 -12.11 -1.34
N VAL A 112 7.15 -12.92 -1.94
CA VAL A 112 5.69 -12.71 -1.86
C VAL A 112 5.18 -13.21 -0.51
N ILE A 113 4.42 -12.37 0.18
CA ILE A 113 3.65 -12.75 1.36
C ILE A 113 2.19 -12.66 0.95
N PRO A 114 1.44 -13.77 0.86
CA PRO A 114 0.07 -13.77 0.32
C PRO A 114 -0.93 -13.21 1.35
N LEU A 115 -0.98 -11.88 1.48
CA LEU A 115 -1.85 -11.18 2.43
C LEU A 115 -3.07 -10.60 1.72
N VAL A 116 -2.86 -9.98 0.56
CA VAL A 116 -3.88 -9.14 -0.11
C VAL A 116 -5.12 -9.92 -0.52
N ALA A 117 -4.94 -11.07 -1.19
CA ALA A 117 -6.09 -11.87 -1.62
C ALA A 117 -6.90 -12.40 -0.43
N PHE A 118 -6.22 -12.88 0.60
CA PHE A 118 -6.86 -13.34 1.83
C PHE A 118 -7.70 -12.23 2.48
N GLU A 119 -7.15 -11.01 2.62
CA GLU A 119 -7.89 -9.88 3.18
C GLU A 119 -9.11 -9.50 2.32
N ILE A 120 -9.01 -9.55 0.99
CA ILE A 120 -10.15 -9.28 0.11
C ILE A 120 -11.24 -10.35 0.29
N GLU A 121 -10.88 -11.62 0.31
CA GLU A 121 -11.81 -12.74 0.55
C GLU A 121 -12.51 -12.59 1.90
N VAL A 122 -11.77 -12.32 2.97
CA VAL A 122 -12.35 -12.05 4.30
C VAL A 122 -13.34 -10.89 4.25
N ARG A 123 -13.02 -9.80 3.54
CA ARG A 123 -13.92 -8.64 3.43
C ARG A 123 -15.17 -8.94 2.63
N ASP A 124 -15.08 -9.78 1.61
CA ASP A 124 -16.24 -10.19 0.83
C ASP A 124 -17.13 -11.16 1.61
N ASP A 125 -16.53 -12.05 2.41
CA ASP A 125 -17.25 -12.96 3.28
C ASP A 125 -18.00 -12.24 4.41
N VAL A 126 -17.39 -11.21 5.00
CA VAL A 126 -18.05 -10.35 6.01
C VAL A 126 -19.26 -9.61 5.45
N LYS A 127 -19.34 -9.36 4.13
CA LYS A 127 -20.50 -8.70 3.50
C LYS A 127 -21.65 -9.67 3.19
N ARG A 128 -21.43 -10.99 3.32
CA ARG A 128 -22.47 -11.98 3.00
C ARG A 128 -23.64 -11.84 3.98
N LYS A 129 -24.86 -11.94 3.47
CA LYS A 129 -26.08 -11.90 4.29
C LYS A 129 -26.13 -13.03 5.33
N GLN A 130 -25.58 -14.18 4.97
CA GLN A 130 -25.49 -15.35 5.82
C GLN A 130 -24.05 -15.83 5.82
N LEU A 131 -23.47 -15.94 7.01
CA LEU A 131 -22.14 -16.46 7.23
C LEU A 131 -22.26 -17.59 8.26
N PRO A 132 -22.37 -18.87 7.81
CA PRO A 132 -22.51 -19.99 8.72
C PRO A 132 -21.22 -20.17 9.54
N LEU A 133 -21.34 -20.81 10.72
CA LEU A 133 -20.19 -21.13 11.55
C LEU A 133 -19.19 -21.98 10.74
N PRO A 134 -17.95 -21.53 10.52
CA PRO A 134 -16.97 -22.30 9.77
C PRO A 134 -16.52 -23.50 10.61
N GLN A 135 -16.30 -24.65 9.96
CA GLN A 135 -15.70 -25.83 10.61
C GLN A 135 -14.23 -25.58 11.01
N GLY A 136 -13.57 -24.63 10.33
CA GLY A 136 -12.16 -24.33 10.52
C GLY A 136 -11.25 -25.45 9.99
N SER A 137 -9.97 -25.40 10.38
CA SER A 137 -8.99 -26.44 10.11
C SER A 137 -8.43 -26.96 11.42
N GLN A 138 -8.61 -28.26 11.68
CA GLN A 138 -8.05 -28.91 12.88
C GLN A 138 -6.53 -29.09 12.80
N VAL A 139 -5.99 -29.14 11.58
CA VAL A 139 -4.56 -29.26 11.29
C VAL A 139 -4.23 -28.23 10.19
N PRO A 140 -4.00 -26.95 10.57
CA PRO A 140 -3.69 -25.92 9.59
C PRO A 140 -2.38 -26.25 8.86
N LYS A 141 -2.38 -26.09 7.53
CA LYS A 141 -1.18 -26.32 6.71
C LYS A 141 -0.20 -25.16 6.94
N PRO A 142 1.05 -25.43 7.37
CA PRO A 142 2.04 -24.38 7.50
C PRO A 142 2.47 -23.88 6.12
N ILE A 143 2.71 -22.57 6.03
CA ILE A 143 3.38 -21.95 4.89
C ILE A 143 4.72 -21.38 5.37
N THR A 144 5.78 -21.61 4.60
CA THR A 144 7.10 -21.02 4.87
C THR A 144 7.33 -19.90 3.88
N VAL A 145 7.56 -18.71 4.41
CA VAL A 145 7.91 -17.51 3.62
C VAL A 145 9.24 -16.96 4.11
N SER A 146 10.10 -16.57 3.17
CA SER A 146 11.27 -15.75 3.51
C SER A 146 10.79 -14.32 3.70
N VAL A 147 11.36 -13.58 4.65
CA VAL A 147 11.02 -12.17 4.89
C VAL A 147 12.27 -11.32 4.94
N THR A 148 12.22 -10.13 4.32
CA THR A 148 13.27 -9.14 4.49
C THR A 148 13.05 -8.39 5.80
N GLN A 149 14.01 -8.51 6.72
CA GLN A 149 14.02 -7.72 7.96
C GLN A 149 15.16 -6.71 7.91
N TYR A 150 14.87 -5.47 8.30
CA TYR A 150 15.87 -4.42 8.44
C TYR A 150 16.46 -4.46 9.86
N GLN A 151 17.78 -4.47 9.95
CA GLN A 151 18.47 -4.25 11.22
C GLN A 151 18.21 -2.81 11.67
N ARG A 152 17.71 -2.65 12.89
CA ARG A 152 17.39 -1.34 13.47
C ARG A 152 18.46 -0.92 14.47
N ASP A 153 18.74 0.38 14.53
CA ASP A 153 19.61 0.96 15.54
C ASP A 153 18.88 1.00 16.89
N PRO A 154 19.33 0.22 17.90
CA PRO A 154 18.71 0.22 19.21
C PRO A 154 18.78 1.60 19.90
N SER A 155 19.79 2.43 19.57
CA SER A 155 19.98 3.77 20.13
C SER A 155 18.87 4.72 19.68
N VAL A 156 18.44 4.63 18.42
CA VAL A 156 17.31 5.40 17.89
C VAL A 156 16.03 5.02 18.64
N LYS A 157 15.74 3.72 18.75
CA LYS A 157 14.56 3.22 19.47
C LYS A 157 14.55 3.68 20.93
N ALA A 158 15.66 3.50 21.64
CA ALA A 158 15.78 3.87 23.05
C ALA A 158 15.60 5.38 23.26
N TRP A 159 16.22 6.21 22.40
CA TRP A 159 16.10 7.66 22.48
C TRP A 159 14.66 8.13 22.27
N VAL A 160 13.97 7.60 21.26
CA VAL A 160 12.58 7.98 20.94
C VAL A 160 11.62 7.61 22.05
N LEU A 161 11.72 6.39 22.59
CA LEU A 161 10.90 5.96 23.72
C LEU A 161 11.15 6.80 24.97
N LYS A 162 12.40 7.12 25.28
CA LYS A 162 12.76 8.01 26.39
C LYS A 162 12.21 9.41 26.20
N LYS A 163 12.28 9.95 24.97
CA LYS A 163 11.77 11.29 24.65
C LYS A 163 10.25 11.38 24.77
N ALA A 164 9.54 10.32 24.39
CA ALA A 164 8.09 10.23 24.48
C ALA A 164 7.57 10.08 25.93
N ASN A 165 8.43 9.64 26.86
CA ASN A 165 8.13 9.53 28.28
C ASN A 165 6.82 8.78 28.58
N GLY A 166 6.58 7.69 27.86
CA GLY A 166 5.37 6.87 28.04
C GLY A 166 4.09 7.49 27.48
N THR A 167 4.17 8.56 26.69
CA THR A 167 3.02 9.18 26.01
C THR A 167 3.12 8.98 24.49
N CYS A 168 2.05 8.50 23.87
CA CYS A 168 1.97 8.34 22.42
C CYS A 168 2.10 9.69 21.71
N GLU A 169 3.05 9.80 20.77
CA GLU A 169 3.30 11.05 20.05
C GLU A 169 2.23 11.36 18.99
N CYS A 170 1.45 10.35 18.58
CA CYS A 170 0.31 10.51 17.69
C CYS A 170 -0.92 11.06 18.46
N CYS A 171 -1.59 10.22 19.26
CA CYS A 171 -2.84 10.61 19.95
C CYS A 171 -2.65 11.40 21.25
N GLY A 172 -1.44 11.47 21.81
CA GLY A 172 -1.19 12.16 23.08
C GLY A 172 -1.64 11.42 24.34
N GLN A 173 -2.16 10.20 24.21
CA GLN A 173 -2.57 9.36 25.33
C GLN A 173 -1.37 8.65 25.97
N PRO A 174 -1.41 8.33 27.27
CA PRO A 174 -0.39 7.48 27.90
C PRO A 174 -0.34 6.10 27.26
N ALA A 175 0.78 5.40 27.44
CA ALA A 175 0.94 4.01 27.02
C ALA A 175 -0.19 3.16 27.61
N PRO A 176 -0.79 2.25 26.83
CA PRO A 176 -1.97 1.50 27.26
C PRO A 176 -1.69 0.52 28.40
N PHE A 177 -0.45 0.07 28.53
CA PHE A 177 -0.02 -0.85 29.58
C PHE A 177 1.50 -0.73 29.80
N ARG A 178 2.03 -1.47 30.78
CA ARG A 178 3.46 -1.63 31.01
C ARG A 178 3.95 -3.00 30.54
N GLY A 179 5.15 -3.05 29.97
CA GLY A 179 5.83 -4.29 29.64
C GLY A 179 6.18 -5.11 30.88
N THR A 180 6.63 -6.34 30.67
CA THR A 180 7.10 -7.24 31.74
C THR A 180 8.35 -6.72 32.45
N ASP A 181 9.06 -5.78 31.81
CA ASP A 181 10.18 -5.01 32.35
C ASP A 181 9.74 -3.79 33.18
N GLY A 182 8.43 -3.55 33.28
CA GLY A 182 7.84 -2.43 34.02
C GLY A 182 7.81 -1.11 33.25
N PHE A 183 8.36 -1.02 32.03
CA PHE A 183 8.36 0.22 31.25
C PHE A 183 7.03 0.44 30.52
N PRO A 184 6.59 1.69 30.28
CA PRO A 184 5.41 1.99 29.46
C PRO A 184 5.55 1.39 28.04
N TYR A 185 4.53 0.67 27.57
CA TYR A 185 4.58 0.00 26.28
C TYR A 185 4.17 0.93 25.13
N LEU A 186 5.16 1.38 24.34
CA LEU A 186 4.97 2.08 23.07
C LEU A 186 5.83 1.40 21.99
N GLU A 187 5.39 1.54 20.74
CA GLU A 187 6.07 1.02 19.56
C GLU A 187 6.73 2.16 18.79
N VAL A 188 7.98 1.95 18.33
CA VAL A 188 8.64 2.93 17.47
C VAL A 188 8.26 2.68 16.02
N HIS A 189 7.68 3.70 15.40
CA HIS A 189 7.21 3.71 14.02
C HIS A 189 8.06 4.68 13.18
N HIS A 190 8.49 4.24 12.00
CA HIS A 190 9.12 5.08 10.99
C HIS A 190 8.05 5.75 10.14
N VAL A 191 7.95 7.08 10.20
CA VAL A 191 6.92 7.87 9.50
C VAL A 191 7.05 7.68 7.98
N ARG A 192 8.26 7.72 7.44
CA ARG A 192 8.61 7.07 6.17
C ARG A 192 9.04 5.64 6.47
N LYS A 193 8.24 4.66 6.07
CA LYS A 193 8.43 3.24 6.43
C LYS A 193 9.74 2.70 5.85
N LEU A 194 10.39 1.78 6.56
CA LEU A 194 11.64 1.12 6.09
C LEU A 194 11.44 0.37 4.75
N ALA A 195 10.27 -0.27 4.57
CA ALA A 195 9.89 -0.93 3.31
C ALA A 195 9.79 0.05 2.12
N GLU A 196 9.81 1.35 2.40
CA GLU A 196 9.75 2.47 1.46
C GLU A 196 11.05 3.30 1.50
N LYS A 197 12.13 2.66 1.95
CA LYS A 197 13.49 3.21 2.04
C LYS A 197 13.60 4.41 2.98
N GLY A 198 12.75 4.51 4.00
CA GLY A 198 12.91 5.51 5.05
C GLY A 198 14.13 5.22 5.91
N PRO A 199 14.83 6.26 6.42
CA PRO A 199 16.02 6.08 7.24
C PRO A 199 15.64 5.67 8.66
N ASP A 200 16.52 4.93 9.33
CA ASP A 200 16.37 4.63 10.76
C ASP A 200 17.03 5.73 11.60
N THR A 201 16.33 6.86 11.72
CA THR A 201 16.84 8.04 12.44
C THR A 201 15.76 8.66 13.32
N THR A 202 16.18 9.39 14.36
CA THR A 202 15.26 10.10 15.27
C THR A 202 14.39 11.13 14.55
N ALA A 203 14.83 11.64 13.39
CA ALA A 203 14.11 12.56 12.52
C ALA A 203 13.05 11.89 11.62
N ASN A 204 12.99 10.56 11.59
CA ASN A 204 11.98 9.79 10.86
C ASN A 204 11.16 8.86 11.78
N THR A 205 11.40 8.88 13.09
CA THR A 205 10.77 7.93 14.02
C THR A 205 9.96 8.60 15.12
N VAL A 206 8.83 7.97 15.47
CA VAL A 206 7.93 8.37 16.57
C VAL A 206 7.60 7.17 17.47
N ALA A 207 7.38 7.43 18.76
CA ALA A 207 6.81 6.44 19.67
C ALA A 207 5.28 6.57 19.70
N VAL A 208 4.59 5.47 19.40
CA VAL A 208 3.14 5.42 19.26
C VAL A 208 2.55 4.24 20.02
N CYS A 209 1.30 4.34 20.46
CA CYS A 209 0.58 3.19 21.01
C CYS A 209 0.28 2.17 19.89
N PRO A 210 -0.03 0.90 20.23
CA PRO A 210 -0.35 -0.13 19.24
C PRO A 210 -1.46 0.29 18.27
N ASP A 211 -2.51 0.96 18.75
CA ASP A 211 -3.63 1.40 17.91
C ASP A 211 -3.20 2.45 16.89
N CYS A 212 -2.52 3.51 17.33
CA CYS A 212 -2.00 4.53 16.41
C CYS A 212 -0.96 3.95 15.44
N HIS A 213 -0.15 2.98 15.89
CA HIS A 213 0.78 2.31 14.99
C HIS A 213 0.06 1.56 13.87
N ARG A 214 -0.99 0.80 14.20
CA ARG A 214 -1.82 0.11 13.19
C ARG A 214 -2.55 1.10 12.29
N GLU A 215 -3.08 2.20 12.83
CA GLU A 215 -3.77 3.22 12.03
C GLU A 215 -2.84 3.93 11.04
N LEU A 216 -1.57 4.18 11.41
CA LEU A 216 -0.55 4.73 10.49
C LEU A 216 -0.18 3.77 9.35
N HIS A 217 -0.41 2.46 9.52
CA HIS A 217 -0.19 1.47 8.45
C HIS A 217 -1.43 1.23 7.59
N PHE A 218 -2.59 1.04 8.22
CA PHE A 218 -3.78 0.47 7.57
C PHE A 218 -5.02 1.38 7.64
N GLY A 219 -4.98 2.45 8.44
CA GLY A 219 -6.11 3.33 8.68
C GLY A 219 -6.44 4.19 7.46
N GLU A 220 -7.73 4.53 7.31
CA GLU A 220 -8.17 5.47 6.25
C GLU A 220 -7.49 6.84 6.38
N ARG A 221 -7.20 7.25 7.63
CA ARG A 221 -6.52 8.51 7.96
C ARG A 221 -5.00 8.38 8.06
N ALA A 222 -4.40 7.24 7.69
CA ALA A 222 -2.96 7.00 7.83
C ALA A 222 -2.10 8.17 7.31
N LYS A 223 -2.44 8.66 6.11
CA LYS A 223 -1.74 9.81 5.51
C LYS A 223 -1.93 11.09 6.31
N GLU A 224 -3.17 11.43 6.65
CA GLU A 224 -3.47 12.63 7.44
C GLU A 224 -2.76 12.61 8.80
N LEU A 225 -2.69 11.45 9.45
CA LEU A 225 -1.96 11.27 10.70
C LEU A 225 -0.46 11.44 10.50
N ALA A 226 0.13 10.86 9.45
CA ALA A 226 1.54 11.08 9.11
C ALA A 226 1.85 12.57 8.87
N GLU A 227 0.98 13.28 8.15
CA GLU A 227 1.10 14.72 7.93
C GLU A 227 1.00 15.51 9.25
N THR A 228 0.08 15.11 10.13
CA THR A 228 -0.09 15.71 11.46
C THR A 228 1.15 15.50 12.33
N LEU A 229 1.79 14.33 12.25
CA LEU A 229 3.04 14.06 12.97
C LEU A 229 4.16 15.02 12.55
N TYR A 230 4.32 15.27 11.25
CA TYR A 230 5.32 16.23 10.75
C TYR A 230 5.07 17.66 11.25
N VAL A 231 3.82 18.05 11.47
CA VAL A 231 3.46 19.37 12.04
C VAL A 231 3.70 19.41 13.55
N LYS A 232 3.30 18.35 14.26
CA LYS A 232 3.31 18.29 15.73
C LYS A 232 4.69 18.06 16.32
N ILE A 233 5.52 17.26 15.64
CA ILE A 233 6.78 16.76 16.19
C ILE A 233 7.95 17.47 15.50
N ALA A 234 8.50 18.49 16.16
CA ALA A 234 9.52 19.38 15.60
C ALA A 234 10.81 18.69 15.11
N ARG A 235 11.17 17.51 15.66
CA ARG A 235 12.36 16.78 15.20
C ARG A 235 12.15 16.05 13.88
N LEU A 236 10.90 15.82 13.47
CA LEU A 236 10.62 15.10 12.24
C LEU A 236 10.98 15.96 11.05
N GLN A 237 11.74 15.38 10.13
CA GLN A 237 12.13 16.03 8.90
C GLN A 237 11.48 15.27 7.76
N ARG A 238 10.70 15.99 6.95
CA ARG A 238 10.44 15.51 5.59
C ARG A 238 11.79 15.54 4.92
N GLU A 239 12.30 14.37 4.54
CA GLU A 239 13.57 14.32 3.85
C GLU A 239 13.48 15.27 2.65
N ALA A 240 14.36 16.26 2.64
CA ALA A 240 14.62 17.02 1.44
C ALA A 240 15.14 16.02 0.42
N VAL A 241 14.61 16.12 -0.81
CA VAL A 241 15.21 15.57 -2.03
C VAL A 241 16.71 15.48 -1.83
N VAL A 242 17.26 14.26 -1.78
CA VAL A 242 18.69 14.09 -1.94
C VAL A 242 18.97 14.58 -3.34
N LYS A 243 19.35 15.86 -3.47
CA LYS A 243 19.93 16.38 -4.71
C LYS A 243 21.25 15.63 -4.85
N ALA A 244 21.22 14.58 -5.67
CA ALA A 244 22.43 14.03 -6.25
C ALA A 244 23.12 15.11 -7.11
#